data_AF-X6H7B2-F1
#
_entry.id   AF-X6H7B2-F1
#
_cell.length_a   1.000
_cell.length_b   1.000
_cell.length_c   1.000
_cell.angle_alpha   90.00
_cell.angle_beta   90.00
_cell.angle_gamma   90.00
#
_symmetry.space_group_name_H-M   'P 1'
#
loop_
_entity.id
_entity.type
_entity.pdbx_description
1 polymer ?
#
loop_
_entity_poly.entity_id
_entity_poly.type
_entity_poly.pdbx_seq_one_letter_code
_entity_poly.pdbx_strand_id
1 'polypeptide(L)'
;MNNTALTIDALHKRVDAIFRKAGLNPIQASAITRVIVAAERDACKSHGIYRIEGALRTIKAGKVNPDAVPELLPQDAPAIVKVDAKHGFANPAFELGLPVLVERARSCGIAALAINDAVHFSALWVEVEALTQAGLAGLAMCPSYATVAPTGGNGPLLGTNPFAFGWPRKEQPPYVFDFATSVAARGEIELHRRAGKKLPEGWAMDSDGRPTTDPEAALAGAMLPFGGHKGSAIATMIELLAGIMIGDLTSPGALELLGTTTLYPSHGELVIAFSPKAFAAGRPGNPLGRAEALFEAILGQGARLPSQRRFLARETSERDGIVLSHQEMEQLDRFLERGLDTV
;
A
#
# COMPACT_ATOMS: atom_id res chain seq x y z
N MET A 1 23.52 22.32 3.73
CA MET A 1 22.09 22.63 3.92
C MET A 1 21.60 21.78 5.07
N ASN A 2 20.93 22.36 6.07
CA ASN A 2 20.55 21.65 7.28
C ASN A 2 19.22 20.92 7.10
N ASN A 3 19.14 19.67 7.60
CA ASN A 3 17.87 18.95 7.69
C ASN A 3 16.99 19.56 8.79
N THR A 4 15.67 19.45 8.63
CA THR A 4 14.68 19.94 9.60
C THR A 4 13.99 18.74 10.25
N ALA A 5 13.92 18.72 11.58
CA ALA A 5 13.12 17.73 12.31
C ALA A 5 11.73 18.31 12.59
N LEU A 6 10.68 17.59 12.19
CA LEU A 6 9.29 17.91 12.54
C LEU A 6 8.75 16.86 13.50
N THR A 7 7.91 17.28 14.45
CA THR A 7 7.11 16.32 15.20
C THR A 7 6.10 15.63 14.27
N ILE A 8 5.69 14.42 14.62
CA ILE A 8 4.67 13.67 13.85
C ILE A 8 3.38 14.50 13.70
N ASP A 9 2.96 15.17 14.77
CA ASP A 9 1.78 16.06 14.77
C ASP A 9 1.97 17.29 13.86
N ALA A 10 3.16 17.91 13.87
CA ALA A 10 3.45 19.05 12.98
C ALA A 10 3.39 18.64 11.50
N LEU A 11 3.96 17.48 11.15
CA LEU A 11 3.87 16.95 9.79
C LEU A 11 2.41 16.62 9.44
N HIS A 12 1.67 15.98 10.34
CA HIS A 12 0.25 15.64 10.13
C HIS A 12 -0.59 16.88 9.84
N LYS A 13 -0.52 17.92 10.68
CA LYS A 13 -1.25 19.18 10.45
C LYS A 13 -0.91 19.81 9.10
N ARG A 14 0.35 19.78 8.71
CA ARG A 14 0.82 20.33 7.43
C ARG A 14 0.29 19.55 6.24
N VAL A 15 0.38 18.23 6.26
CA VAL A 15 -0.09 17.37 5.17
C VAL A 15 -1.63 17.40 5.06
N ASP A 16 -2.35 17.39 6.17
CA ASP A 16 -3.81 17.54 6.20
C ASP A 16 -4.24 18.89 5.58
N ALA A 17 -3.56 19.98 5.94
CA ALA A 17 -3.83 21.30 5.37
C ALA A 17 -3.60 21.36 3.85
N ILE A 18 -2.57 20.67 3.32
CA ILE A 18 -2.32 20.56 1.88
C ILE A 18 -3.52 19.91 1.19
N PHE A 19 -4.02 18.78 1.71
CA PHE A 19 -5.11 18.05 1.08
C PHE A 19 -6.46 18.74 1.21
N ARG A 20 -6.73 19.43 2.33
CA ARG A 20 -7.90 20.31 2.45
C ARG A 20 -7.87 21.44 1.45
N LYS A 21 -6.70 22.08 1.27
CA LYS A 21 -6.52 23.13 0.26
C LYS A 21 -6.68 22.60 -1.16
N ALA A 22 -6.34 21.33 -1.39
CA ALA A 22 -6.59 20.63 -2.65
C ALA A 22 -8.07 20.29 -2.88
N GLY A 23 -8.96 20.65 -1.96
CA GLY A 23 -10.41 20.51 -2.10
C GLY A 23 -10.98 19.21 -1.51
N LEU A 24 -10.17 18.36 -0.89
CA LEU A 24 -10.69 17.14 -0.26
C LEU A 24 -11.53 17.47 0.97
N ASN A 25 -12.61 16.73 1.15
CA ASN A 25 -13.40 16.78 2.38
C ASN A 25 -12.55 16.33 3.60
N PRO A 26 -12.99 16.64 4.84
CA PRO A 26 -12.24 16.30 6.06
C PRO A 26 -11.96 14.80 6.24
N ILE A 27 -12.84 13.93 5.75
CA ILE A 27 -12.74 12.46 5.89
C ILE A 27 -11.59 11.96 5.02
N GLN A 28 -11.60 12.34 3.74
CA GLN A 28 -10.56 12.01 2.76
C GLN A 28 -9.20 12.56 3.20
N ALA A 29 -9.11 13.87 3.47
CA ALA A 29 -7.86 14.54 3.84
C ALA A 29 -7.20 13.92 5.08
N SER A 30 -7.99 13.58 6.11
CA SER A 30 -7.46 13.05 7.35
C SER A 30 -6.94 11.61 7.21
N ALA A 31 -7.65 10.74 6.50
CA ALA A 31 -7.25 9.35 6.33
C ALA A 31 -5.96 9.21 5.50
N ILE A 32 -5.87 9.90 4.35
CA ILE A 32 -4.67 9.86 3.50
C ILE A 32 -3.46 10.47 4.22
N THR A 33 -3.69 11.51 5.04
CA THR A 33 -2.63 12.14 5.85
C THR A 33 -2.06 11.15 6.85
N ARG A 34 -2.90 10.39 7.57
CA ARG A 34 -2.42 9.37 8.52
C ARG A 34 -1.50 8.37 7.84
N VAL A 35 -1.84 7.92 6.63
CA VAL A 35 -1.06 6.93 5.90
C VAL A 35 0.27 7.50 5.40
N ILE A 36 0.26 8.70 4.82
CA ILE A 36 1.48 9.38 4.36
C ILE A 36 2.43 9.66 5.52
N VAL A 37 1.91 10.15 6.65
CA VAL A 37 2.72 10.44 7.83
C VAL A 37 3.24 9.16 8.48
N ALA A 38 2.44 8.09 8.52
CA ALA A 38 2.89 6.80 9.02
C ALA A 38 4.04 6.23 8.17
N ALA A 39 3.94 6.33 6.85
CA ALA A 39 5.02 5.93 5.95
C ALA A 39 6.28 6.79 6.12
N GLU A 40 6.12 8.10 6.31
CA GLU A 40 7.24 9.00 6.54
C GLU A 40 7.95 8.69 7.88
N ARG A 41 7.17 8.52 8.95
CA ARG A 41 7.63 8.13 10.30
C ARG A 41 8.41 6.82 10.30
N ASP A 42 7.95 5.84 9.52
CA ASP A 42 8.54 4.50 9.42
C ASP A 42 9.70 4.42 8.40
N ALA A 43 10.15 5.55 7.86
CA ALA A 43 11.18 5.65 6.81
C ALA A 43 10.83 4.89 5.51
N CYS A 44 9.53 4.73 5.23
CA CYS A 44 8.99 4.22 3.96
C CYS A 44 8.82 5.36 2.95
N LYS A 45 9.91 6.04 2.61
CA LYS A 45 9.94 7.26 1.80
C LYS A 45 9.17 7.18 0.47
N SER A 46 9.13 6.01 -0.17
CA SER A 46 8.38 5.81 -1.42
C SER A 46 6.85 5.88 -1.27
N HIS A 47 6.33 5.83 -0.04
CA HIS A 47 4.89 5.93 0.27
C HIS A 47 4.57 7.07 1.26
N GLY A 48 5.58 7.85 1.65
CA GLY A 48 5.43 9.04 2.49
C GLY A 48 5.20 10.32 1.68
N ILE A 49 5.92 11.40 2.02
CA ILE A 49 5.76 12.73 1.41
C ILE A 49 5.84 12.69 -0.13
N TYR A 50 6.66 11.78 -0.68
CA TYR A 50 6.80 11.53 -2.11
C TYR A 50 5.46 11.33 -2.84
N ARG A 51 4.43 10.77 -2.17
CA ARG A 51 3.12 10.48 -2.77
C ARG A 51 2.21 11.71 -2.90
N ILE A 52 2.50 12.81 -2.20
CA ILE A 52 1.61 13.98 -2.18
C ILE A 52 1.44 14.55 -3.59
N GLU A 53 2.52 14.70 -4.36
CA GLU A 53 2.46 15.27 -5.72
C GLU A 53 1.57 14.44 -6.66
N GLY A 54 1.70 13.11 -6.60
CA GLY A 54 0.86 12.20 -7.38
C GLY A 54 -0.61 12.31 -6.99
N ALA A 55 -0.90 12.48 -5.70
CA ALA A 55 -2.26 12.63 -5.21
C ALA A 55 -2.86 13.96 -5.69
N LEU A 56 -2.11 15.07 -5.59
CA LEU A 56 -2.53 16.37 -6.10
C LEU A 56 -2.81 16.32 -7.61
N ARG A 57 -1.96 15.65 -8.41
CA ARG A 57 -2.21 15.47 -9.86
C ARG A 57 -3.47 14.67 -10.12
N THR A 58 -3.70 13.60 -9.36
CA THR A 58 -4.88 12.74 -9.51
C THR A 58 -6.17 13.48 -9.16
N ILE A 59 -6.13 14.31 -8.11
CA ILE A 59 -7.24 15.22 -7.73
C ILE A 59 -7.47 16.26 -8.82
N LYS A 60 -6.42 16.96 -9.28
CA LYS A 60 -6.50 17.98 -10.34
C LYS A 60 -7.06 17.44 -11.65
N ALA A 61 -6.73 16.20 -11.98
CA ALA A 61 -7.23 15.50 -13.16
C ALA A 61 -8.70 15.05 -13.05
N GLY A 62 -9.37 15.29 -11.91
CA GLY A 62 -10.75 14.86 -11.67
C GLY A 62 -10.91 13.34 -11.57
N LYS A 63 -9.82 12.62 -11.26
CA LYS A 63 -9.81 11.15 -11.13
C LYS A 63 -10.08 10.68 -9.70
N VAL A 64 -10.29 11.61 -8.77
CA VAL A 64 -10.77 11.36 -7.40
C VAL A 64 -12.00 12.22 -7.19
N ASN A 65 -13.05 11.66 -6.58
CA ASN A 65 -14.16 12.45 -6.05
C ASN A 65 -13.75 13.10 -4.71
N PRO A 66 -13.54 14.43 -4.66
CA PRO A 66 -13.02 15.09 -3.46
C PRO A 66 -14.02 15.11 -2.30
N ASP A 67 -15.31 14.99 -2.62
CA ASP A 67 -16.42 15.01 -1.66
C ASP A 67 -16.86 13.60 -1.25
N ALA A 68 -16.21 12.55 -1.75
CA ALA A 68 -16.55 11.16 -1.47
C ALA A 68 -16.57 10.86 0.04
N VAL A 69 -17.71 10.35 0.50
CA VAL A 69 -17.88 9.75 1.82
C VAL A 69 -18.10 8.25 1.60
N PRO A 70 -17.20 7.38 2.11
CA PRO A 70 -17.34 5.95 1.90
C PRO A 70 -18.63 5.43 2.55
N GLU A 71 -19.21 4.39 1.95
CA GLU A 71 -20.48 3.80 2.38
C GLU A 71 -20.28 2.32 2.72
N LEU A 72 -20.60 1.95 3.95
CA LEU A 72 -20.68 0.56 4.36
C LEU A 72 -21.96 -0.06 3.80
N LEU A 73 -21.83 -1.04 2.92
CA LEU A 73 -22.98 -1.66 2.25
C LEU A 73 -23.58 -2.78 3.12
N PRO A 74 -24.92 -2.90 3.19
CA PRO A 74 -25.58 -4.03 3.84
C PRO A 74 -25.17 -5.36 3.21
N GLN A 75 -24.88 -6.38 4.01
CA GLN A 75 -24.50 -7.72 3.54
C GLN A 75 -25.15 -8.81 4.39
N ASP A 76 -25.80 -9.77 3.73
CA ASP A 76 -26.34 -10.98 4.38
C ASP A 76 -25.24 -11.99 4.74
N ALA A 77 -24.14 -11.98 3.99
CA ALA A 77 -23.00 -12.85 4.24
C ALA A 77 -22.24 -12.40 5.51
N PRO A 78 -22.24 -13.19 6.60
CA PRO A 78 -21.78 -12.71 7.90
C PRO A 78 -20.27 -12.42 7.93
N ALA A 79 -19.48 -13.10 7.09
CA ALA A 79 -18.04 -12.93 7.01
C ALA A 79 -17.57 -11.91 5.95
N ILE A 80 -18.48 -11.29 5.19
CA ILE A 80 -18.12 -10.35 4.10
C ILE A 80 -18.58 -8.94 4.44
N VAL A 81 -17.63 -8.03 4.59
CA VAL A 81 -17.84 -6.58 4.71
C VAL A 81 -17.60 -5.96 3.35
N LYS A 82 -18.50 -5.08 2.90
CA LYS A 82 -18.33 -4.33 1.65
C LYS A 82 -18.38 -2.83 1.94
N VAL A 83 -17.41 -2.10 1.41
CA VAL A 83 -17.39 -0.64 1.47
C VAL A 83 -17.20 -0.09 0.07
N ASP A 84 -18.13 0.76 -0.36
CA ASP A 84 -18.02 1.55 -1.57
C ASP A 84 -17.27 2.85 -1.24
N ALA A 85 -16.12 3.08 -1.86
CA ALA A 85 -15.31 4.28 -1.63
C ALA A 85 -15.83 5.52 -2.40
N LYS A 86 -16.85 5.36 -3.26
CA LYS A 86 -17.49 6.43 -4.04
C LYS A 86 -16.50 7.21 -4.92
N HIS A 87 -15.52 6.51 -5.49
CA HIS A 87 -14.40 7.09 -6.26
C HIS A 87 -13.51 8.05 -5.44
N GLY A 88 -13.55 7.95 -4.12
CA GLY A 88 -12.58 8.57 -3.22
C GLY A 88 -11.33 7.71 -3.05
N PHE A 89 -10.45 8.08 -2.11
CA PHE A 89 -9.30 7.24 -1.76
C PHE A 89 -9.74 5.98 -0.99
N ALA A 90 -8.95 4.91 -1.08
CA ALA A 90 -9.19 3.66 -0.36
C ALA A 90 -9.10 3.81 1.17
N ASN A 91 -8.28 4.74 1.67
CA ASN A 91 -7.96 4.81 3.10
C ASN A 91 -9.18 5.15 4.00
N PRO A 92 -10.05 6.13 3.66
CA PRO A 92 -11.32 6.31 4.36
C PRO A 92 -12.23 5.08 4.36
N ALA A 93 -12.30 4.37 3.23
CA ALA A 93 -13.13 3.18 3.11
C ALA A 93 -12.63 2.04 4.01
N PHE A 94 -11.31 1.85 4.07
CA PHE A 94 -10.67 0.94 5.00
C PHE A 94 -10.99 1.30 6.46
N GLU A 95 -10.83 2.57 6.84
CA GLU A 95 -11.10 3.02 8.21
C GLU A 95 -12.57 2.83 8.62
N LEU A 96 -13.51 3.03 7.69
CA LEU A 96 -14.93 2.77 7.93
C LEU A 96 -15.22 1.26 8.10
N GLY A 97 -14.60 0.42 7.27
CA GLY A 97 -14.83 -1.03 7.27
C GLY A 97 -14.11 -1.80 8.37
N LEU A 98 -12.95 -1.29 8.84
CA LEU A 98 -12.07 -2.00 9.77
C LEU A 98 -12.76 -2.44 11.08
N PRO A 99 -13.53 -1.59 11.80
CA PRO A 99 -14.20 -2.02 13.03
C PRO A 99 -15.14 -3.21 12.80
N VAL A 100 -15.89 -3.20 11.70
CA VAL A 100 -16.84 -4.26 11.32
C VAL A 100 -16.11 -5.53 10.89
N LEU A 101 -15.00 -5.38 10.16
CA LEU A 101 -14.12 -6.50 9.79
C LEU A 101 -13.56 -7.19 11.04
N VAL A 102 -13.06 -6.42 12.01
CA VAL A 102 -12.52 -6.93 13.28
C VAL A 102 -13.59 -7.67 14.07
N GLU A 103 -14.79 -7.10 14.17
CA GLU A 103 -15.94 -7.74 14.84
C GLU A 103 -16.26 -9.10 14.21
N ARG A 104 -16.47 -9.12 12.88
CA ARG A 104 -16.84 -10.34 12.16
C ARG A 104 -15.73 -11.39 12.16
N ALA A 105 -14.47 -10.99 12.07
CA ALA A 105 -13.35 -11.93 12.18
C ALA A 105 -13.29 -12.60 13.56
N ARG A 106 -13.70 -11.89 14.63
CA ARG A 106 -13.78 -12.46 15.98
C ARG A 106 -14.95 -13.42 16.13
N SER A 107 -16.11 -13.09 15.56
CA SER A 107 -17.31 -13.94 15.66
C SER A 107 -17.28 -15.15 14.74
N CYS A 108 -16.83 -14.98 13.49
CA CYS A 108 -16.80 -16.02 12.46
C CYS A 108 -15.47 -16.76 12.39
N GLY A 109 -14.41 -16.26 13.04
CA GLY A 109 -13.05 -16.79 12.97
C GLY A 109 -12.24 -16.28 11.77
N ILE A 110 -12.91 -15.93 10.68
CA ILE A 110 -12.37 -15.27 9.49
C ILE A 110 -13.40 -14.28 8.95
N ALA A 111 -12.95 -13.15 8.45
CA ALA A 111 -13.78 -12.23 7.68
C ALA A 111 -12.96 -11.52 6.60
N ALA A 112 -13.63 -11.03 5.56
CA ALA A 112 -13.02 -10.27 4.48
C ALA A 112 -13.74 -8.93 4.30
N LEU A 113 -12.96 -7.89 4.02
CA LEU A 113 -13.40 -6.56 3.64
C LEU A 113 -13.06 -6.36 2.16
N ALA A 114 -14.08 -6.16 1.35
CA ALA A 114 -13.97 -5.73 -0.03
C ALA A 114 -14.20 -4.22 -0.09
N ILE A 115 -13.19 -3.48 -0.53
CA ILE A 115 -13.29 -2.06 -0.83
C ILE A 115 -13.41 -1.93 -2.34
N ASN A 116 -14.44 -1.22 -2.79
CA ASN A 116 -14.71 -1.01 -4.20
C ASN A 116 -14.61 0.47 -4.60
N ASP A 117 -14.39 0.70 -5.90
CA ASP A 117 -14.44 2.01 -6.54
C ASP A 117 -13.49 3.02 -5.86
N ALA A 118 -12.27 2.58 -5.57
CA ALA A 118 -11.31 3.34 -4.77
C ALA A 118 -10.07 3.75 -5.55
N VAL A 119 -9.53 4.94 -5.25
CA VAL A 119 -8.21 5.37 -5.70
C VAL A 119 -7.17 4.92 -4.69
N HIS A 120 -6.18 4.15 -5.13
CA HIS A 120 -5.19 3.54 -4.24
C HIS A 120 -3.78 4.08 -4.49
N PHE A 121 -3.09 4.47 -3.42
CA PHE A 121 -1.71 4.98 -3.49
C PHE A 121 -0.81 4.54 -2.32
N SER A 122 -1.38 3.91 -1.30
CA SER A 122 -0.73 3.57 -0.04
C SER A 122 0.07 2.28 -0.10
N ALA A 123 0.93 2.10 0.89
CA ALA A 123 1.53 0.79 1.18
C ALA A 123 0.54 -0.04 2.00
N LEU A 124 0.50 -1.37 1.78
CA LEU A 124 -0.49 -2.27 2.36
C LEU A 124 -0.17 -2.68 3.81
N TRP A 125 1.06 -2.40 4.28
CA TRP A 125 1.42 -2.72 5.66
C TRP A 125 0.57 -1.98 6.70
N VAL A 126 -0.04 -0.83 6.35
CA VAL A 126 -0.86 -0.05 7.29
C VAL A 126 -2.13 -0.82 7.66
N GLU A 127 -2.77 -1.43 6.67
CA GLU A 127 -4.01 -2.17 6.81
C GLU A 127 -3.78 -3.45 7.63
N VAL A 128 -2.72 -4.21 7.31
CA VAL A 128 -2.40 -5.42 8.09
C VAL A 128 -1.88 -5.08 9.49
N GLU A 129 -1.17 -3.97 9.70
CA GLU A 129 -0.80 -3.55 11.06
C GLU A 129 -2.03 -3.22 11.91
N ALA A 130 -3.03 -2.54 11.35
CA ALA A 130 -4.27 -2.25 12.05
C ALA A 130 -5.01 -3.53 12.48
N LEU A 131 -5.00 -4.58 11.65
CA LEU A 131 -5.52 -5.90 12.04
C LEU A 131 -4.70 -6.54 13.18
N THR A 132 -3.37 -6.47 13.11
CA THR A 132 -2.52 -7.05 14.15
C THR A 132 -2.64 -6.33 15.50
N GLN A 133 -2.90 -5.01 15.48
CA GLN A 133 -3.22 -4.25 16.70
C GLN A 133 -4.52 -4.72 17.35
N ALA A 134 -5.48 -5.22 16.55
CA ALA A 134 -6.70 -5.85 17.04
C ALA A 134 -6.52 -7.31 17.49
N GLY A 135 -5.30 -7.84 17.46
CA GLY A 135 -4.97 -9.23 17.80
C GLY A 135 -5.32 -10.25 16.71
N LEU A 136 -5.51 -9.80 15.47
CA LEU A 136 -5.85 -10.65 14.33
C LEU A 136 -4.65 -10.79 13.39
N ALA A 137 -4.52 -11.94 12.73
CA ALA A 137 -3.64 -12.04 11.57
C ALA A 137 -4.36 -11.46 10.35
N GLY A 138 -3.62 -10.93 9.39
CA GLY A 138 -4.19 -10.17 8.29
C GLY A 138 -3.49 -10.40 6.96
N LEU A 139 -4.25 -10.39 5.88
CA LEU A 139 -3.77 -10.24 4.52
C LEU A 139 -4.37 -8.96 3.90
N ALA A 140 -3.61 -8.25 3.10
CA ALA A 140 -4.11 -7.18 2.25
C ALA A 140 -3.53 -7.33 0.85
N MET A 141 -4.34 -7.08 -0.17
CA MET A 141 -3.92 -7.14 -1.57
C MET A 141 -4.79 -6.27 -2.46
N CYS A 142 -4.21 -5.72 -3.52
CA CYS A 142 -4.93 -4.95 -4.53
C CYS A 142 -4.24 -5.10 -5.90
N PRO A 143 -4.98 -4.94 -7.01
CA PRO A 143 -4.40 -4.71 -8.33
C PRO A 143 -3.62 -3.37 -8.38
N SER A 144 -3.16 -2.98 -9.57
CA SER A 144 -2.61 -1.64 -9.82
C SER A 144 -2.99 -1.19 -11.23
N TYR A 145 -2.08 -0.62 -12.03
CA TYR A 145 -2.25 -0.48 -13.48
C TYR A 145 -1.28 -1.41 -14.24
N ALA A 146 -1.70 -1.87 -15.42
CA ALA A 146 -0.96 -2.87 -16.20
C ALA A 146 0.45 -2.37 -16.60
N THR A 147 1.48 -2.90 -15.93
CA THR A 147 2.89 -2.52 -16.11
C THR A 147 3.88 -3.68 -15.94
N VAL A 148 3.38 -4.87 -15.61
CA VAL A 148 4.16 -6.10 -15.40
C VAL A 148 3.75 -7.12 -16.46
N ALA A 149 4.74 -7.73 -17.10
CA ALA A 149 4.51 -8.84 -18.02
C ALA A 149 4.36 -10.15 -17.24
N PRO A 150 3.34 -10.98 -17.51
CA PRO A 150 3.29 -12.33 -16.95
C PRO A 150 4.49 -13.13 -17.45
N THR A 151 4.93 -14.13 -16.69
CA THR A 151 6.05 -14.98 -17.14
C THR A 151 5.71 -15.68 -18.45
N GLY A 152 6.56 -15.51 -19.46
CA GLY A 152 6.33 -16.00 -20.83
C GLY A 152 5.53 -15.03 -21.72
N GLY A 153 5.03 -13.92 -21.17
CA GLY A 153 4.45 -12.81 -21.93
C GLY A 153 5.51 -11.84 -22.47
N ASN A 154 5.07 -10.92 -23.32
CA ASN A 154 5.93 -9.97 -24.05
C ASN A 154 5.51 -8.50 -23.88
N GLY A 155 4.59 -8.21 -22.95
CA GLY A 155 4.06 -6.87 -22.76
C GLY A 155 3.32 -6.71 -21.43
N PRO A 156 2.99 -5.46 -21.05
CA PRO A 156 2.33 -5.17 -19.78
C PRO A 156 0.91 -5.73 -19.74
N LEU A 157 0.56 -6.41 -18.65
CA LEU A 157 -0.78 -6.95 -18.43
C LEU A 157 -1.18 -6.93 -16.95
N LEU A 158 -0.28 -7.33 -16.07
CA LEU A 158 -0.51 -7.35 -14.63
C LEU A 158 -0.04 -6.03 -14.01
N GLY A 159 -0.56 -5.68 -12.84
CA GLY A 159 -0.02 -4.60 -12.03
C GLY A 159 1.18 -5.04 -11.20
N THR A 160 1.76 -4.11 -10.45
CA THR A 160 2.74 -4.44 -9.40
C THR A 160 2.13 -5.27 -8.27
N ASN A 161 0.79 -5.30 -8.18
CA ASN A 161 -0.07 -6.16 -7.37
C ASN A 161 0.52 -6.51 -6.00
N PRO A 162 0.62 -5.54 -5.07
CA PRO A 162 1.23 -5.79 -3.78
C PRO A 162 0.44 -6.80 -2.94
N PHE A 163 1.17 -7.52 -2.09
CA PHE A 163 0.65 -8.50 -1.16
C PHE A 163 1.29 -8.29 0.21
N ALA A 164 0.48 -8.05 1.22
CA ALA A 164 0.93 -7.86 2.59
C ALA A 164 0.33 -8.90 3.52
N PHE A 165 1.09 -9.25 4.56
CA PHE A 165 0.66 -10.12 5.64
C PHE A 165 1.12 -9.58 6.98
N GLY A 166 0.27 -9.70 7.98
CA GLY A 166 0.57 -9.38 9.37
C GLY A 166 0.23 -10.52 10.32
N TRP A 167 1.09 -10.76 11.31
CA TRP A 167 0.84 -11.65 12.43
C TRP A 167 0.97 -10.89 13.77
N PRO A 168 -0.05 -10.97 14.66
CA PRO A 168 -0.06 -10.24 15.91
C PRO A 168 0.94 -10.84 16.90
N ARG A 169 1.61 -9.96 17.66
CA ARG A 169 2.57 -10.33 18.71
C ARG A 169 2.21 -9.59 19.99
N LYS A 170 2.33 -10.25 21.14
CA LYS A 170 2.01 -9.65 22.44
C LYS A 170 3.20 -8.81 22.90
N GLU A 171 2.95 -7.54 23.26
CA GLU A 171 3.94 -6.61 23.82
C GLU A 171 5.19 -6.39 22.93
N GLN A 172 5.10 -6.75 21.65
CA GLN A 172 6.17 -6.60 20.67
C GLN A 172 5.58 -6.11 19.34
N PRO A 173 6.38 -5.44 18.49
CA PRO A 173 5.95 -5.11 17.13
C PRO A 173 5.52 -6.37 16.36
N PRO A 174 4.45 -6.30 15.54
CA PRO A 174 3.94 -7.45 14.81
C PRO A 174 4.95 -7.95 13.76
N TYR A 175 4.83 -9.22 13.35
CA TYR A 175 5.52 -9.68 12.15
C TYR A 175 4.74 -9.18 10.93
N VAL A 176 5.37 -8.40 10.06
CA VAL A 176 4.70 -7.83 8.87
C VAL A 176 5.61 -7.89 7.66
N PHE A 177 5.12 -8.40 6.54
CA PHE A 177 5.71 -8.13 5.23
C PHE A 177 4.73 -7.38 4.34
N ASP A 178 5.28 -6.60 3.41
CA ASP A 178 4.56 -5.91 2.35
C ASP A 178 5.53 -5.78 1.17
N PHE A 179 5.18 -6.38 0.03
CA PHE A 179 5.99 -6.34 -1.18
C PHE A 179 5.12 -6.34 -2.44
N ALA A 180 5.65 -5.75 -3.50
CA ALA A 180 5.10 -5.90 -4.85
C ALA A 180 5.38 -7.30 -5.39
N THR A 181 4.52 -7.82 -6.25
CA THR A 181 4.77 -9.04 -7.02
C THR A 181 5.65 -8.80 -8.25
N SER A 182 6.00 -7.55 -8.54
CA SER A 182 7.08 -7.19 -9.47
C SER A 182 8.45 -7.32 -8.78
N VAL A 183 9.49 -7.60 -9.56
CA VAL A 183 10.87 -7.74 -9.06
C VAL A 183 11.45 -6.44 -8.49
N ALA A 184 10.91 -5.31 -8.91
CA ALA A 184 11.22 -3.98 -8.41
C ALA A 184 9.95 -3.12 -8.43
N ALA A 185 9.94 -2.03 -7.67
CA ALA A 185 8.87 -1.04 -7.78
C ALA A 185 9.10 -0.14 -9.01
N ARG A 186 8.04 0.30 -9.70
CA ARG A 186 8.16 1.24 -10.84
C ARG A 186 8.91 2.52 -10.46
N GLY A 187 8.72 3.00 -9.23
CA GLY A 187 9.46 4.15 -8.69
C GLY A 187 10.97 3.93 -8.61
N GLU A 188 11.44 2.70 -8.40
CA GLU A 188 12.88 2.39 -8.39
C GLU A 188 13.48 2.49 -9.79
N ILE A 189 12.73 2.10 -10.84
CA ILE A 189 13.15 2.29 -12.24
C ILE A 189 13.26 3.78 -12.56
N GLU A 190 12.29 4.59 -12.13
CA GLU A 190 12.32 6.05 -12.30
C GLU A 190 13.52 6.69 -11.58
N LEU A 191 13.91 6.18 -10.40
CA LEU A 191 15.10 6.64 -9.70
C LEU A 191 16.40 6.31 -10.48
N HIS A 192 16.50 5.13 -11.08
CA HIS A 192 17.64 4.77 -11.94
C HIS A 192 17.71 5.66 -13.18
N ARG A 193 16.56 5.93 -13.82
CA ARG A 193 16.42 6.86 -14.95
C ARG A 193 16.96 8.25 -14.61
N ARG A 194 16.45 8.84 -13.52
CA ARG A 194 16.88 10.17 -13.04
C ARG A 194 18.35 10.22 -12.68
N ALA A 195 18.90 9.11 -12.17
CA ALA A 195 20.31 9.00 -11.84
C ALA A 195 21.21 8.67 -13.05
N GLY A 196 20.65 8.43 -14.24
CA GLY A 196 21.40 8.00 -15.42
C GLY A 196 22.07 6.62 -15.24
N LYS A 197 21.50 5.75 -14.41
CA LYS A 197 22.05 4.42 -14.09
C LYS A 197 21.26 3.33 -14.79
N LYS A 198 21.97 2.28 -15.23
CA LYS A 198 21.35 1.05 -15.75
C LYS A 198 20.60 0.30 -14.65
N LEU A 199 19.55 -0.41 -15.04
CA LEU A 199 18.85 -1.36 -14.18
C LEU A 199 19.67 -2.66 -14.01
N PRO A 200 19.50 -3.37 -12.90
CA PRO A 200 19.94 -4.77 -12.81
C PRO A 200 19.28 -5.63 -13.90
N GLU A 201 19.99 -6.67 -14.35
CA GLU A 201 19.43 -7.64 -15.29
C GLU A 201 18.21 -8.36 -14.70
N GLY A 202 17.23 -8.67 -15.57
CA GLY A 202 16.01 -9.38 -15.16
C GLY A 202 14.96 -8.49 -14.48
N TRP A 203 15.10 -7.15 -14.54
CA TRP A 203 14.10 -6.24 -14.00
C TRP A 203 12.95 -5.93 -14.96
N ALA A 204 13.25 -5.84 -16.25
CA ALA A 204 12.31 -5.35 -17.24
C ALA A 204 12.59 -5.87 -18.65
N MET A 205 11.62 -5.66 -19.53
CA MET A 205 11.70 -5.79 -20.98
C MET A 205 11.28 -4.49 -21.65
N ASP A 206 11.77 -4.26 -22.86
CA ASP A 206 11.38 -3.13 -23.71
C ASP A 206 10.01 -3.33 -24.38
N SER A 207 9.60 -2.39 -25.22
CA SER A 207 8.32 -2.43 -25.95
C SER A 207 8.22 -3.57 -26.97
N ASP A 208 9.34 -4.16 -27.39
CA ASP A 208 9.37 -5.31 -28.29
C ASP A 208 9.40 -6.64 -27.51
N GLY A 209 9.32 -6.58 -26.17
CA GLY A 209 9.36 -7.74 -25.28
C GLY A 209 10.77 -8.33 -25.09
N ARG A 210 11.83 -7.59 -25.43
CA ARG A 210 13.22 -8.05 -25.22
C ARG A 210 13.75 -7.60 -23.86
N PRO A 211 14.53 -8.42 -23.15
CA PRO A 211 15.14 -8.02 -21.87
C PRO A 211 15.95 -6.73 -22.02
N THR A 212 15.80 -5.80 -21.06
CA THR A 212 16.52 -4.53 -21.09
C THR A 212 17.07 -4.14 -19.72
N THR A 213 18.17 -3.39 -19.74
CA THR A 213 18.73 -2.70 -18.56
C THR A 213 18.65 -1.18 -18.69
N ASP A 214 18.07 -0.67 -19.79
CA ASP A 214 17.81 0.75 -19.98
C ASP A 214 16.51 1.13 -19.25
N PRO A 215 16.56 2.06 -18.29
CA PRO A 215 15.37 2.48 -17.55
C PRO A 215 14.31 3.18 -18.42
N GLU A 216 14.68 3.90 -19.48
CA GLU A 216 13.69 4.51 -20.39
C GLU A 216 12.96 3.42 -21.19
N ALA A 217 13.70 2.47 -21.75
CA ALA A 217 13.11 1.34 -22.47
C ALA A 217 12.22 0.48 -21.55
N ALA A 218 12.64 0.28 -20.30
CA ALA A 218 11.86 -0.46 -19.30
C ALA A 218 10.54 0.23 -18.93
N LEU A 219 10.51 1.57 -18.86
CA LEU A 219 9.29 2.32 -18.53
C LEU A 219 8.27 2.33 -19.67
N ALA A 220 8.76 2.24 -20.92
CA ALA A 220 7.95 2.10 -22.13
C ALA A 220 7.50 0.64 -22.39
N GLY A 221 8.25 -0.34 -21.90
CA GLY A 221 7.92 -1.75 -21.96
C GLY A 221 7.19 -2.24 -20.70
N ALA A 222 7.73 -3.30 -20.08
CA ALA A 222 7.13 -3.93 -18.91
C ALA A 222 8.15 -4.37 -17.87
N MET A 223 7.78 -4.31 -16.60
CA MET A 223 8.52 -4.92 -15.49
C MET A 223 8.31 -6.43 -15.47
N LEU A 224 9.21 -7.14 -14.80
CA LEU A 224 9.13 -8.59 -14.61
C LEU A 224 8.65 -8.96 -13.19
N PRO A 225 8.00 -10.12 -13.01
CA PRO A 225 7.57 -10.60 -11.70
C PRO A 225 8.76 -11.10 -10.87
N PHE A 226 8.68 -10.96 -9.54
CA PHE A 226 9.69 -11.56 -8.66
C PHE A 226 9.67 -13.09 -8.76
N GLY A 227 10.83 -13.74 -8.70
CA GLY A 227 10.89 -15.22 -8.72
C GLY A 227 10.27 -15.86 -9.97
N GLY A 228 10.14 -15.12 -11.08
CA GLY A 228 9.60 -15.61 -12.35
C GLY A 228 8.15 -16.09 -12.24
N HIS A 229 7.90 -17.32 -12.69
CA HIS A 229 6.54 -17.88 -12.76
C HIS A 229 5.80 -17.90 -11.42
N LYS A 230 6.52 -17.95 -10.28
CA LYS A 230 5.91 -17.92 -8.94
C LYS A 230 5.33 -16.56 -8.62
N GLY A 231 6.07 -15.47 -8.82
CA GLY A 231 5.54 -14.12 -8.64
C GLY A 231 4.47 -13.80 -9.66
N SER A 232 4.60 -14.30 -10.89
CA SER A 232 3.54 -14.18 -11.90
C SER A 232 2.24 -14.84 -11.45
N ALA A 233 2.30 -16.02 -10.85
CA ALA A 233 1.10 -16.71 -10.35
C ALA A 233 0.46 -15.97 -9.17
N ILE A 234 1.26 -15.41 -8.25
CA ILE A 234 0.76 -14.59 -7.14
C ILE A 234 0.12 -13.30 -7.68
N ALA A 235 0.76 -12.63 -8.66
CA ALA A 235 0.19 -11.44 -9.29
C ALA A 235 -1.18 -11.73 -9.94
N THR A 236 -1.31 -12.86 -10.65
CA THR A 236 -2.60 -13.30 -11.22
C THR A 236 -3.63 -13.62 -10.14
N MET A 237 -3.22 -14.27 -9.03
CA MET A 237 -4.11 -14.51 -7.89
C MET A 237 -4.70 -13.19 -7.36
N ILE A 238 -3.89 -12.12 -7.28
CA ILE A 238 -4.35 -10.82 -6.80
C ILE A 238 -5.33 -10.16 -7.76
N GLU A 239 -5.10 -10.22 -9.09
CA GLU A 239 -6.09 -9.75 -10.08
C GLU A 239 -7.44 -10.46 -9.90
N LEU A 240 -7.40 -11.77 -9.67
CA LEU A 240 -8.60 -12.59 -9.50
C LEU A 240 -9.33 -12.29 -8.19
N LEU A 241 -8.60 -12.12 -7.08
CA LEU A 241 -9.20 -11.94 -5.75
C LEU A 241 -9.60 -10.49 -5.45
N ALA A 242 -8.74 -9.52 -5.78
CA ALA A 242 -8.93 -8.12 -5.40
C ALA A 242 -9.32 -7.20 -6.56
N GLY A 243 -9.39 -7.71 -7.79
CA GLY A 243 -10.14 -7.10 -8.88
C GLY A 243 -11.44 -7.85 -9.08
N ILE A 244 -11.36 -8.99 -9.78
CA ILE A 244 -12.53 -9.69 -10.34
C ILE A 244 -13.50 -10.18 -9.26
N MET A 245 -13.03 -10.88 -8.23
CA MET A 245 -13.91 -11.52 -7.22
C MET A 245 -14.69 -10.50 -6.40
N ILE A 246 -14.11 -9.34 -6.12
CA ILE A 246 -14.81 -8.25 -5.43
C ILE A 246 -15.60 -7.34 -6.38
N GLY A 247 -15.62 -7.65 -7.67
CA GLY A 247 -16.38 -6.91 -8.68
C GLY A 247 -15.75 -5.58 -9.11
N ASP A 248 -14.43 -5.45 -8.95
CA ASP A 248 -13.68 -4.25 -9.32
C ASP A 248 -12.77 -4.46 -10.54
N LEU A 249 -12.07 -3.39 -10.93
CA LEU A 249 -11.17 -3.37 -12.07
C LEU A 249 -9.92 -4.22 -11.83
N THR A 250 -9.53 -4.93 -12.88
CA THR A 250 -8.18 -5.49 -13.02
C THR A 250 -7.19 -4.39 -13.42
N SER A 251 -5.90 -4.69 -13.37
CA SER A 251 -4.87 -3.72 -13.76
C SER A 251 -4.99 -3.17 -15.20
N PRO A 252 -5.42 -3.96 -16.21
CA PRO A 252 -5.75 -3.42 -17.53
C PRO A 252 -6.94 -2.45 -17.49
N GLY A 253 -8.01 -2.79 -16.77
CA GLY A 253 -9.19 -1.93 -16.66
C GLY A 253 -8.88 -0.61 -15.96
N ALA A 254 -8.08 -0.65 -14.90
CA ALA A 254 -7.60 0.55 -14.21
C ALA A 254 -6.75 1.44 -15.13
N LEU A 255 -5.88 0.84 -15.96
CA LEU A 255 -5.08 1.59 -16.94
C LEU A 255 -5.95 2.20 -18.04
N GLU A 256 -6.94 1.47 -18.55
CA GLU A 256 -7.88 1.95 -19.57
C GLU A 256 -8.68 3.15 -19.05
N LEU A 257 -9.22 3.06 -17.83
CA LEU A 257 -9.98 4.13 -17.19
C LEU A 257 -9.14 5.40 -16.94
N LEU A 258 -7.87 5.22 -16.59
CA LEU A 258 -6.96 6.35 -16.35
C LEU A 258 -6.41 6.95 -17.64
N GLY A 259 -6.08 6.12 -18.62
CA GLY A 259 -5.36 6.51 -19.84
C GLY A 259 -3.89 6.89 -19.61
N THR A 260 -3.34 6.68 -18.41
CA THR A 260 -1.96 7.05 -18.05
C THR A 260 -1.46 6.31 -16.81
N THR A 261 -0.14 6.16 -16.69
CA THR A 261 0.54 5.62 -15.48
C THR A 261 1.07 6.72 -14.55
N THR A 262 0.81 7.99 -14.86
CA THR A 262 1.30 9.15 -14.10
C THR A 262 0.39 9.57 -12.94
N LEU A 263 -0.83 9.02 -12.90
CA LEU A 263 -1.85 9.23 -11.88
C LEU A 263 -2.03 7.94 -11.04
N TYR A 264 -2.70 8.06 -9.90
CA TYR A 264 -2.99 6.88 -9.07
C TYR A 264 -4.16 6.06 -9.61
N PRO A 265 -4.03 4.72 -9.66
CA PRO A 265 -5.05 3.84 -10.21
C PRO A 265 -6.32 3.83 -9.37
N SER A 266 -7.45 3.68 -10.07
CA SER A 266 -8.73 3.36 -9.47
C SER A 266 -8.99 1.87 -9.65
N HIS A 267 -9.15 1.15 -8.55
CA HIS A 267 -9.45 -0.29 -8.49
C HIS A 267 -9.96 -0.65 -7.08
N GLY A 268 -10.16 -1.94 -6.82
CA GLY A 268 -10.57 -2.44 -5.51
C GLY A 268 -9.39 -2.85 -4.62
N GLU A 269 -9.69 -3.13 -3.36
CA GLU A 269 -8.76 -3.69 -2.37
C GLU A 269 -9.47 -4.77 -1.57
N LEU A 270 -8.76 -5.88 -1.32
CA LEU A 270 -9.24 -6.97 -0.49
C LEU A 270 -8.37 -7.11 0.76
N VAL A 271 -9.00 -6.99 1.93
CA VAL A 271 -8.38 -7.21 3.22
C VAL A 271 -9.04 -8.41 3.91
N ILE A 272 -8.26 -9.38 4.38
CA ILE A 272 -8.76 -10.59 5.04
C ILE A 272 -8.19 -10.66 6.45
N ALA A 273 -9.07 -10.85 7.43
CA ALA A 273 -8.71 -10.93 8.84
C ALA A 273 -9.00 -12.33 9.39
N PHE A 274 -8.03 -12.90 10.09
CA PHE A 274 -8.07 -14.23 10.68
C PHE A 274 -7.92 -14.12 12.19
N SER A 275 -8.75 -14.83 12.95
CA SER A 275 -8.64 -14.92 14.41
C SER A 275 -7.75 -16.11 14.79
N PRO A 276 -6.48 -15.90 15.24
CA PRO A 276 -5.63 -17.01 15.65
C PRO A 276 -6.26 -17.83 16.78
N LYS A 277 -7.04 -17.17 17.65
CA LYS A 277 -7.82 -17.82 18.72
C LYS A 277 -8.88 -18.78 18.17
N ALA A 278 -9.64 -18.38 17.16
CA ALA A 278 -10.68 -19.23 16.58
C ALA A 278 -10.06 -20.41 15.81
N PHE A 279 -9.02 -20.17 15.02
CA PHE A 279 -8.31 -21.22 14.27
C PHE A 279 -7.66 -22.27 15.18
N ALA A 280 -7.16 -21.86 16.35
CA ALA A 280 -6.53 -22.76 17.31
C ALA A 280 -7.51 -23.36 18.33
N ALA A 281 -8.81 -23.03 18.27
CA ALA A 281 -9.78 -23.49 19.25
C ALA A 281 -9.80 -25.03 19.34
N GLY A 282 -9.79 -25.56 20.58
CA GLY A 282 -9.75 -26.99 20.83
C GLY A 282 -8.37 -27.66 20.66
N ARG A 283 -7.33 -26.94 20.22
CA ARG A 283 -5.95 -27.44 20.18
C ARG A 283 -5.19 -27.08 21.46
N PRO A 284 -4.38 -27.99 22.03
CA PRO A 284 -3.54 -27.66 23.18
C PRO A 284 -2.40 -26.69 22.78
N GLY A 285 -2.06 -25.81 23.71
CA GLY A 285 -0.97 -24.83 23.59
C GLY A 285 -1.41 -23.42 23.19
N ASN A 286 -0.46 -22.48 23.19
CA ASN A 286 -0.68 -21.09 22.79
C ASN A 286 -0.15 -20.87 21.36
N PRO A 287 -1.02 -20.58 20.36
CA PRO A 287 -0.56 -20.34 18.98
C PRO A 287 0.40 -19.15 18.88
N LEU A 288 0.19 -18.08 19.65
CA LEU A 288 1.09 -16.92 19.66
C LEU A 288 2.46 -17.29 20.24
N GLY A 289 2.49 -18.09 21.32
CA GLY A 289 3.74 -18.57 21.90
C GLY A 289 4.55 -19.47 20.95
N ARG A 290 3.88 -20.27 20.11
CA ARG A 290 4.55 -21.05 19.06
C ARG A 290 5.15 -20.18 17.96
N ALA A 291 4.47 -19.08 17.60
CA ALA A 291 5.01 -18.11 16.65
C ALA A 291 6.26 -17.43 17.23
N GLU A 292 6.25 -17.03 18.51
CA GLU A 292 7.44 -16.45 19.15
C GLU A 292 8.63 -17.41 19.13
N ALA A 293 8.44 -18.71 19.42
CA ALA A 293 9.52 -19.69 19.33
C ALA A 293 10.12 -19.79 17.91
N LEU A 294 9.29 -19.68 16.87
CA LEU A 294 9.77 -19.63 15.48
C LEU A 294 10.55 -18.33 15.21
N PHE A 295 10.06 -17.19 15.69
CA PHE A 295 10.72 -15.90 15.53
C PHE A 295 12.06 -15.85 16.24
N GLU A 296 12.14 -16.37 17.47
CA GLU A 296 13.39 -16.54 18.22
C GLU A 296 14.38 -17.44 17.48
N ALA A 297 13.92 -18.55 16.88
CA ALA A 297 14.77 -19.43 16.09
C ALA A 297 15.30 -18.77 14.81
N ILE A 298 14.53 -17.89 14.17
CA ILE A 298 14.98 -17.08 13.03
C ILE A 298 16.06 -16.08 13.49
N LEU A 299 15.77 -15.34 14.56
CA LEU A 299 16.69 -14.33 15.10
C LEU A 299 17.98 -14.96 15.64
N GLY A 300 17.89 -16.14 16.26
CA GLY A 300 19.04 -16.89 16.77
C GLY A 300 20.03 -17.34 15.69
N GLN A 301 19.61 -17.35 14.42
CA GLN A 301 20.48 -17.59 13.26
C GLN A 301 21.12 -16.30 12.71
N GLY A 302 20.86 -15.14 13.31
CA GLY A 302 21.31 -13.83 12.82
C GLY A 302 20.48 -13.29 11.66
N ALA A 303 19.38 -13.97 11.29
CA ALA A 303 18.43 -13.47 10.31
C ALA A 303 17.54 -12.37 10.91
N ARG A 304 16.87 -11.60 10.04
CA ARG A 304 15.96 -10.52 10.43
C ARG A 304 14.52 -10.93 10.20
N LEU A 305 13.64 -10.47 11.07
CA LEU A 305 12.21 -10.52 10.80
C LEU A 305 11.84 -9.38 9.83
N PRO A 306 10.90 -9.61 8.91
CA PRO A 306 10.31 -8.56 8.09
C PRO A 306 9.85 -7.36 8.92
N SER A 307 9.97 -6.17 8.33
CA SER A 307 9.58 -4.88 8.91
C SER A 307 10.33 -4.38 10.15
N GLN A 308 11.31 -5.12 10.71
CA GLN A 308 12.14 -4.63 11.82
C GLN A 308 12.76 -3.25 11.56
N ARG A 309 13.19 -2.99 10.32
CA ARG A 309 13.71 -1.66 9.92
C ARG A 309 12.68 -0.55 10.14
N ARG A 310 11.40 -0.79 9.83
CA ARG A 310 10.32 0.20 9.97
C ARG A 310 10.03 0.48 11.43
N PHE A 311 10.01 -0.54 12.28
CA PHE A 311 9.78 -0.36 13.72
C PHE A 311 10.91 0.43 14.39
N LEU A 312 12.17 0.14 14.06
CA LEU A 312 13.31 0.94 14.55
C LEU A 312 13.25 2.40 14.07
N ALA A 313 12.85 2.61 12.81
CA ALA A 313 12.65 3.96 12.27
C ALA A 313 11.51 4.69 12.99
N ARG A 314 10.40 4.00 13.27
CA ARG A 314 9.26 4.52 14.04
C ARG A 314 9.69 4.99 15.43
N GLU A 315 10.40 4.15 16.18
CA GLU A 315 10.91 4.51 17.52
C GLU A 315 11.83 5.74 17.47
N THR A 316 12.67 5.83 16.43
CA THR A 316 13.55 6.98 16.21
C THR A 316 12.74 8.24 15.91
N SER A 317 11.77 8.17 15.00
CA SER A 317 10.90 9.29 14.63
C SER A 317 9.99 9.75 15.77
N GLU A 318 9.55 8.84 16.64
CA GLU A 318 8.75 9.16 17.83
C GLU A 318 9.57 9.88 18.90
N ARG A 319 10.85 9.53 19.06
CA ARG A 319 11.77 10.17 20.02
C ARG A 319 12.32 11.50 19.50
N ASP A 320 12.79 11.53 18.26
CA ASP A 320 13.63 12.61 17.72
C ASP A 320 12.88 13.50 16.72
N GLY A 321 11.67 13.09 16.30
CA GLY A 321 10.93 13.69 15.20
C GLY A 321 11.31 13.11 13.84
N ILE A 322 10.51 13.43 12.83
CA ILE A 322 10.73 13.04 11.44
C ILE A 322 11.72 14.02 10.80
N VAL A 323 12.88 13.51 10.40
CA VAL A 323 13.92 14.30 9.74
C VAL A 323 13.64 14.42 8.25
N LEU A 324 13.43 15.65 7.80
CA LEU A 324 13.21 16.02 6.41
C LEU A 324 14.40 16.80 5.85
N SER A 325 14.76 16.47 4.62
CA SER A 325 15.71 17.24 3.83
C SER A 325 15.16 18.63 3.50
N HIS A 326 16.05 19.56 3.15
CA HIS A 326 15.65 20.88 2.68
C HIS A 326 14.70 20.81 1.48
N GLN A 327 14.94 19.88 0.55
CA GLN A 327 14.10 19.69 -0.64
C GLN A 327 12.69 19.19 -0.28
N GLU A 328 12.56 18.26 0.66
CA GLU A 328 11.26 17.79 1.15
C GLU A 328 10.49 18.93 1.83
N MET A 329 11.18 19.76 2.64
CA MET A 329 10.55 20.93 3.28
C MET A 329 10.05 21.95 2.25
N GLU A 330 10.88 22.34 1.28
CA GLU A 330 10.47 23.25 0.20
C GLU A 330 9.31 22.67 -0.62
N GLN A 331 9.31 21.36 -0.85
CA GLN A 331 8.23 20.71 -1.58
C GLN A 331 6.90 20.82 -0.81
N LEU A 332 6.91 20.56 0.50
CA LEU A 332 5.73 20.73 1.36
C LEU A 332 5.27 22.19 1.43
N ASP A 333 6.20 23.15 1.52
CA ASP A 333 5.89 24.59 1.50
C ASP A 333 5.17 24.98 0.21
N ARG A 334 5.71 24.56 -0.94
CA ARG A 334 5.07 24.80 -2.26
C ARG A 334 3.67 24.22 -2.32
N PHE A 335 3.47 22.98 -1.87
CA PHE A 335 2.15 22.35 -1.85
C PHE A 335 1.17 23.09 -0.93
N LEU A 336 1.63 23.56 0.22
CA LEU A 336 0.79 24.31 1.16
C LEU A 336 0.41 25.69 0.63
N GLU A 337 1.34 26.38 -0.04
CA GLU A 337 1.10 27.70 -0.62
C GLU A 337 0.21 27.65 -1.87
N ARG A 338 0.43 26.69 -2.76
CA ARG A 338 -0.17 26.67 -4.10
C ARG A 338 -1.22 25.58 -4.31
N GLY A 339 -1.31 24.57 -3.42
CA GLY A 339 -2.26 23.47 -3.59
C GLY A 339 -2.15 22.81 -4.97
N LEU A 340 -3.28 22.69 -5.67
CA LEU A 340 -3.35 22.12 -7.02
C LEU A 340 -2.62 22.95 -8.09
N ASP A 341 -2.31 24.23 -7.84
CA ASP A 341 -1.54 25.04 -8.80
C ASP A 341 -0.04 24.69 -8.82
N THR A 342 0.40 23.77 -7.96
CA THR A 342 1.77 23.23 -8.00
C THR A 342 1.98 22.23 -9.13
N VAL A 343 0.92 21.54 -9.54
CA VAL A 343 0.98 20.36 -10.42
C VAL A 343 0.20 20.53 -11.71
#